data_AF-A0A1A8XXI8-F1
#
_entry.id   AF-A0A1A8XXI8-F1
#
_cell.length_a   1.000
_cell.length_b   1.000
_cell.length_c   1.000
_cell.angle_alpha   90.00
_cell.angle_beta   90.00
_cell.angle_gamma   90.00
#
_symmetry.space_group_name_H-M   'P 1'
#
loop_
_entity.id
_entity.type
_entity.pdbx_description
1 polymer ?
#
loop_
_entity_poly.entity_id
_entity_poly.type
_entity_poly.pdbx_seq_one_letter_code
_entity_poly.pdbx_strand_id
1 'polypeptide(L)'
;MPLIPPELAAPMAAFGEHFFPILILLGLATRFSSLALLVMTATIQIFVYPDAYPTHGVWATVLLVLIARGPGKISIDHCLAKRCVAR
;
A
#
# COMPACT_ATOMS: atom_id res chain seq x y z
N MET A 1 10.90 -6.17 -18.58
CA MET A 1 10.87 -7.01 -17.36
C MET A 1 11.95 -8.08 -17.43
N PRO A 2 13.22 -7.80 -17.07
CA PRO A 2 14.28 -8.82 -17.13
C PRO A 2 14.49 -9.57 -15.81
N LEU A 3 13.92 -9.09 -14.69
CA LEU A 3 14.25 -9.59 -13.34
C LEU A 3 13.36 -10.75 -12.85
N ILE A 4 12.09 -10.78 -13.25
CA ILE A 4 11.11 -11.80 -12.85
C ILE A 4 10.34 -12.24 -14.10
N PRO A 5 10.09 -13.54 -14.30
CA PRO A 5 9.27 -14.04 -15.41
C PRO A 5 7.88 -13.38 -15.41
N PRO A 6 7.36 -12.95 -16.58
CA PRO A 6 6.05 -12.32 -16.69
C PRO A 6 4.92 -13.17 -16.10
N GLU A 7 5.03 -14.50 -16.22
CA GLU A 7 4.05 -15.48 -15.73
C GLU A 7 3.89 -15.43 -14.22
N LEU A 8 4.92 -14.95 -13.50
CA LEU A 8 4.89 -14.74 -12.06
C LEU A 8 4.62 -13.27 -11.69
N ALA A 9 5.24 -12.33 -12.42
CA ALA A 9 5.10 -10.90 -12.14
C ALA A 9 3.66 -10.40 -12.28
N ALA A 10 2.94 -10.83 -13.32
CA ALA A 10 1.57 -10.41 -13.58
C ALA A 10 0.59 -10.83 -12.45
N PRO A 11 0.50 -12.11 -12.05
CA PRO A 11 -0.40 -12.51 -10.97
C PRO A 11 0.01 -11.91 -9.61
N MET A 12 1.31 -11.74 -9.34
CA MET A 12 1.76 -11.08 -8.11
C MET A 12 1.33 -9.61 -8.05
N ALA A 13 1.46 -8.89 -9.17
CA ALA A 13 1.01 -7.50 -9.27
C ALA A 13 -0.51 -7.40 -9.10
N ALA A 14 -1.27 -8.23 -9.82
CA ALA A 14 -2.73 -8.25 -9.72
C ALA A 14 -3.23 -8.59 -8.31
N PHE A 15 -2.56 -9.54 -7.63
CA PHE A 15 -2.86 -9.84 -6.24
C PHE A 15 -2.57 -8.64 -5.32
N GLY A 16 -1.38 -8.04 -5.44
CA GLY A 16 -0.98 -6.89 -4.64
C GLY A 16 -1.92 -5.69 -4.81
N GLU A 17 -2.36 -5.45 -6.05
CA GLU A 17 -3.29 -4.38 -6.41
C GLU A 17 -4.64 -4.47 -5.69
N HIS A 18 -5.11 -5.68 -5.38
CA HIS A 18 -6.38 -5.87 -4.68
C HIS A 18 -6.18 -6.09 -3.17
N PHE A 19 -5.15 -6.84 -2.80
CA PHE A 19 -4.92 -7.26 -1.44
C PHE A 19 -4.56 -6.08 -0.51
N PHE A 20 -3.60 -5.23 -0.90
CA PHE A 20 -3.15 -4.15 -0.02
C PHE A 20 -4.18 -3.04 0.19
N PRO A 21 -4.98 -2.62 -0.81
CA PRO A 21 -6.05 -1.65 -0.57
C PRO A 21 -7.13 -2.18 0.37
N ILE A 22 -7.47 -3.47 0.28
CA ILE A 22 -8.40 -4.12 1.22
C ILE A 22 -7.84 -4.06 2.64
N LEU A 23 -6.55 -4.37 2.83
CA LEU A 23 -5.90 -4.25 4.13
C LEU A 23 -5.92 -2.81 4.68
N ILE A 24 -5.66 -1.80 3.84
CA ILE A 24 -5.78 -0.39 4.25
C ILE A 24 -7.20 -0.04 4.65
N LEU A 25 -8.22 -0.50 3.90
CA LEU A 25 -9.63 -0.21 4.19
C LEU A 25 -10.05 -0.79 5.55
N LEU A 26 -9.58 -2.00 5.87
CA LEU A 26 -9.76 -2.62 7.18
C LEU A 26 -8.89 -1.97 8.28
N GLY A 27 -7.89 -1.19 7.89
CA GLY A 27 -6.88 -0.65 8.79
C GLY A 27 -6.05 -1.75 9.45
N LEU A 28 -5.66 -2.76 8.68
CA LEU A 28 -4.80 -3.86 9.11
C LEU A 28 -3.41 -3.73 8.47
N ALA A 29 -2.36 -3.84 9.27
CA ALA A 29 -0.97 -3.64 8.86
C ALA A 29 -0.77 -2.34 8.05
N THR A 30 -1.43 -1.26 8.47
CA THR A 30 -1.64 -0.04 7.66
C THR A 30 -0.35 0.55 7.09
N ARG A 31 0.74 0.59 7.90
CA ARG A 31 2.05 1.09 7.44
C ARG A 31 2.67 0.21 6.38
N PHE A 32 2.61 -1.12 6.56
CA PHE A 32 3.15 -2.09 5.63
C PHE A 32 2.39 -2.06 4.30
N SER A 33 1.05 -2.10 4.37
CA SER A 33 0.18 -2.03 3.20
C SER A 33 0.37 -0.73 2.42
N SER A 34 0.54 0.40 3.12
CA SER A 34 0.79 1.70 2.49
C SER A 34 2.15 1.75 1.79
N LEU A 35 3.19 1.15 2.40
CA LEU A 35 4.52 1.06 1.80
C LEU A 35 4.53 0.18 0.55
N ALA A 36 3.84 -0.97 0.59
CA ALA A 36 3.71 -1.86 -0.56
C ALA A 36 3.04 -1.15 -1.76
N LEU A 37 1.95 -0.41 -1.51
CA LEU A 37 1.26 0.37 -2.54
C LEU A 37 2.09 1.56 -3.04
N LEU A 38 2.92 2.15 -2.19
CA LEU A 38 3.83 3.23 -2.61
C LEU A 38 4.90 2.70 -3.58
N VAL A 39 5.47 1.52 -3.31
CA VAL A 39 6.42 0.86 -4.22
C VAL A 39 5.75 0.50 -5.55
N MET A 40 4.51 0.02 -5.52
CA MET A 40 3.75 -0.25 -6.74
C MET A 40 3.49 1.03 -7.53
N THR A 41 3.05 2.10 -6.86
CA THR A 41 2.82 3.41 -7.47
C THR A 41 4.09 3.96 -8.11
N ALA A 42 5.24 3.88 -7.42
CA ALA A 42 6.53 4.30 -7.95
C ALA A 42 6.94 3.46 -9.17
N THR A 43 6.71 2.15 -9.14
CA THR A 43 6.99 1.25 -10.27
C THR A 43 6.17 1.64 -11.50
N ILE A 44 4.87 1.87 -11.33
CA ILE A 44 3.97 2.30 -12.43
C ILE A 44 4.40 3.67 -12.97
N GLN A 45 4.68 4.63 -12.07
CA GLN A 45 5.09 5.98 -12.43
C GLN A 45 6.43 6.01 -13.20
N ILE A 46 7.41 5.18 -12.83
CA ILE A 46 8.74 5.19 -13.46
C ILE A 46 8.75 4.38 -14.76
N PHE A 47 8.08 3.23 -14.79
CA PHE A 47 8.26 2.25 -15.88
C PHE A 47 7.07 2.14 -16.83
N VAL A 48 5.89 2.66 -16.50
CA VAL A 48 4.65 2.43 -17.27
C VAL A 48 4.02 3.74 -17.75
N TYR A 49 3.69 4.65 -16.83
CA TYR A 49 2.96 5.90 -17.15
C TYR A 49 3.65 7.13 -16.52
N PRO A 50 4.78 7.61 -17.10
CA PRO A 50 5.52 8.74 -16.56
C PRO A 50 4.74 10.06 -16.57
N ASP A 51 3.85 10.26 -17.52
CA ASP A 51 3.08 11.51 -17.65
C ASP A 51 1.89 11.58 -16.67
N ALA A 52 1.58 10.49 -15.95
CA ALA A 52 0.46 10.41 -15.00
C ALA A 52 0.82 10.93 -13.58
N TYR A 53 1.86 11.76 -13.46
CA TYR A 53 2.33 12.35 -12.20
C TYR A 53 1.21 12.99 -11.35
N PRO A 54 0.21 13.72 -11.92
CA PRO A 54 -0.81 14.35 -11.10
C PRO A 54 -1.62 13.32 -10.30
N THR A 55 -1.86 12.14 -10.86
CA THR A 55 -2.61 11.06 -10.21
C THR A 55 -1.72 10.30 -9.22
N HIS A 56 -0.55 9.82 -9.67
CA HIS A 56 0.35 9.04 -8.82
C HIS A 56 0.91 9.86 -7.66
N GLY A 57 1.12 11.17 -7.85
CA GLY A 57 1.56 12.09 -6.80
C GLY A 57 0.54 12.25 -5.69
N VAL A 58 -0.75 12.32 -6.01
CA VAL A 58 -1.83 12.34 -5.01
C VAL A 58 -1.85 11.04 -4.22
N TRP A 59 -1.81 9.90 -4.90
CA TRP A 59 -1.78 8.60 -4.22
C TRP A 59 -0.55 8.45 -3.32
N ALA A 60 0.64 8.77 -3.84
CA ALA A 60 1.88 8.72 -3.07
C ALA A 60 1.82 9.62 -1.82
N THR A 61 1.25 10.83 -1.94
CA THR A 61 1.09 11.74 -0.80
C THR A 61 0.23 11.12 0.30
N VAL A 62 -0.93 10.57 -0.06
CA VAL A 62 -1.84 9.93 0.92
C VAL A 62 -1.17 8.72 1.57
N LEU A 63 -0.48 7.89 0.79
CA LEU A 63 0.25 6.72 1.29
C LEU A 63 1.38 7.12 2.24
N LEU A 64 2.15 8.17 1.92
CA LEU A 64 3.18 8.70 2.80
C LEU A 64 2.61 9.23 4.12
N VAL A 65 1.44 9.88 4.09
CA VAL A 65 0.75 10.32 5.32
C VAL A 65 0.37 9.11 6.18
N LEU A 66 -0.15 8.02 5.59
CA LEU A 66 -0.48 6.80 6.31
C LEU A 66 0.76 6.11 6.90
N ILE A 67 1.88 6.12 6.18
CA ILE A 67 3.16 5.60 6.67
C ILE A 67 3.62 6.42 7.88
N ALA A 68 3.65 7.75 7.76
CA ALA A 68 4.15 8.65 8.79
C ALA A 68 3.26 8.66 10.05
N ARG A 69 1.94 8.83 9.87
CA ARG A 69 0.99 8.94 10.99
C ARG A 69 0.55 7.59 11.54
N GLY A 70 0.66 6.53 10.75
CA GLY A 70 0.19 5.20 11.14
C GLY A 70 -1.34 5.05 11.07
N PRO A 71 -1.87 3.96 11.65
CA PRO A 71 -3.27 3.59 11.51
C PRO A 71 -4.22 4.53 12.27
N GLY A 72 -5.43 4.73 11.74
CA GLY A 72 -6.45 5.59 12.34
C GLY A 72 -7.13 4.99 13.59
N LYS A 73 -7.88 5.80 14.34
CA LYS A 73 -8.54 5.38 15.61
C LYS A 73 -9.58 4.25 15.46
N ILE A 74 -10.15 4.08 14.26
CA ILE A 74 -11.17 3.07 13.94
C ILE A 74 -10.55 1.81 13.30
N SER A 75 -9.23 1.81 13.06
CA SER A 75 -8.53 0.68 12.43
C SER A 75 -8.50 -0.58 13.30
N ILE A 76 -8.42 -1.75 12.65
CA ILE A 76 -8.17 -3.02 13.33
C ILE A 76 -6.83 -2.98 14.06
N ASP A 77 -5.80 -2.38 13.47
CA ASP A 77 -4.48 -2.18 14.10
C ASP A 77 -4.60 -1.47 15.46
N HIS A 78 -5.41 -0.41 15.54
CA HIS A 78 -5.64 0.33 16.78
C HIS A 78 -6.46 -0.46 17.80
N CYS A 79 -7.43 -1.26 17.33
CA CYS A 79 -8.20 -2.16 18.19
C CYS A 79 -7.30 -3.24 18.82
N LEU A 80 -6.43 -3.85 18.00
CA LEU A 80 -5.47 -4.85 18.45
C LEU A 80 -4.45 -4.27 19.44
N ALA A 81 -3.88 -3.10 19.14
CA ALA A 81 -2.95 -2.42 20.05
C ALA A 81 -3.60 -2.13 21.42
N LYS A 82 -4.85 -1.65 21.44
CA LYS A 82 -5.58 -1.44 22.70
C LYS A 82 -5.83 -2.73 23.47
N ARG A 83 -6.19 -3.82 22.79
CA ARG A 83 -6.40 -5.13 23.44
C ARG A 83 -5.11 -5.69 24.03
N CYS A 84 -3.96 -5.47 23.39
CA CYS A 84 -2.66 -5.90 23.90
C CYS A 84 -2.20 -5.07 25.11
N VAL A 85 -2.56 -3.79 25.20
CA VAL A 85 -2.22 -2.92 26.35
C VAL A 85 -3.17 -3.13 27.54
N ALA A 86 -4.40 -3.58 27.29
CA ALA A 86 -5.38 -3.88 28.33
C ALA A 86 -5.24 -5.29 28.97
N ARG A 87 -4.25 -6.07 28.53
CA ARG A 87 -3.86 -7.37 29.12
C ARG A 87 -2.53 -7.22 29.84
#